data_AF-A0A380DUY6-F1
#
_entry.id   AF-A0A380DUY6-F1
#
_cell.length_a   1.000
_cell.length_b   1.000
_cell.length_c   1.000
_cell.angle_alpha   90.00
_cell.angle_beta   90.00
_cell.angle_gamma   90.00
#
_symmetry.space_group_name_H-M   'P 1'
#
loop_
_entity.id
_entity.type
_entity.pdbx_description
1 polymer ?
#
loop_
_entity_poly.entity_id
_entity_poly.type
_entity_poly.pdbx_seq_one_letter_code
_entity_poly.pdbx_strand_id
1 'polypeptide(L)'
;MSKLQDVIVQEMKVKKRIDSAEEIMELKQFIKNYVQSHSFIKSLVLGISGGQDSTLVGKLVQMSVNELREEGIDCTFIAVKLPYGVQKMLMKLSKLCDSLNQTK
;
A
#
# COMPACT_ATOMS: atom_id res chain seq x y z
N MET A 1 7.32 26.36 17.96
CA MET A 1 6.35 26.02 16.89
C MET A 1 5.16 26.94 17.05
N SER A 2 4.51 27.33 15.95
CA SER A 2 3.25 28.08 16.06
C SER A 2 2.17 27.17 16.65
N LYS A 3 1.26 27.70 17.47
CA LYS A 3 0.13 26.93 18.03
C LYS A 3 -0.63 26.15 16.94
N LEU A 4 -0.76 26.71 15.74
CA LEU A 4 -1.43 26.04 14.61
C LEU A 4 -0.62 24.85 14.06
N GLN A 5 0.70 24.97 14.00
CA GLN A 5 1.57 23.89 13.55
C GLN A 5 1.49 22.69 14.50
N ASP A 6 1.48 22.95 15.81
CA ASP A 6 1.36 21.90 16.82
C ASP A 6 0.03 21.14 16.70
N VAL A 7 -1.07 21.85 16.44
CA VAL A 7 -2.38 21.26 16.17
C VAL A 7 -2.34 20.37 14.92
N ILE A 8 -1.74 20.85 13.82
CA ILE A 8 -1.63 20.05 12.57
C ILE A 8 -0.79 18.79 12.79
N VAL A 9 0.35 18.89 13.49
CA VAL A 9 1.21 17.73 13.76
C VAL A 9 0.48 16.68 14.60
N GLN A 10 -0.28 17.12 15.60
CA GLN A 10 -1.08 16.22 16.44
C GLN A 10 -2.20 15.53 15.65
N GLU A 11 -2.94 16.27 14.82
CA GLU A 11 -4.04 15.73 14.02
C GLU A 11 -3.53 14.74 12.95
N MET A 12 -2.47 15.10 12.24
CA MET A 12 -1.88 14.26 11.19
C MET A 12 -1.04 13.09 11.74
N LYS A 13 -0.80 13.05 13.06
CA LYS A 13 -0.02 12.02 13.75
C LYS A 13 1.40 11.83 13.18
N VAL A 14 2.01 12.91 12.68
CA VAL A 14 3.34 12.86 12.04
C VAL A 14 4.43 12.73 13.11
N LYS A 15 5.23 11.66 13.02
CA LYS A 15 6.40 11.45 13.89
C LYS A 15 7.56 12.37 13.43
N LYS A 16 8.31 12.93 14.38
CA LYS A 16 9.48 13.79 14.09
C LYS A 16 10.65 13.01 13.46
N ARG A 17 10.76 11.73 13.77
CA ARG A 17 11.73 10.76 13.24
C ARG A 17 11.02 9.43 13.08
N ILE A 18 11.39 8.68 12.05
CA ILE A 18 10.88 7.34 11.78
C ILE A 18 12.04 6.39 11.56
N ASP A 19 11.83 5.11 11.92
CA ASP A 19 12.65 4.01 11.44
C ASP A 19 11.91 3.29 10.31
N SER A 20 12.50 3.28 9.12
CA SER A 20 11.80 2.76 7.94
C SER A 20 11.44 1.28 8.06
N ALA A 21 12.23 0.46 8.74
CA ALA A 21 11.96 -0.96 8.87
C ALA A 21 10.79 -1.21 9.84
N GLU A 22 10.76 -0.47 10.94
CA GLU A 22 9.65 -0.48 11.90
C GLU A 22 8.34 -0.01 11.24
N GLU A 23 8.34 1.13 10.54
CA GLU A 23 7.13 1.64 9.88
C GLU A 23 6.58 0.66 8.83
N ILE A 24 7.45 -0.02 8.07
CA ILE A 24 7.03 -1.05 7.12
C ILE A 24 6.35 -2.21 7.85
N MET A 25 6.89 -2.64 9.00
CA MET A 25 6.30 -3.71 9.80
C MET A 25 4.94 -3.31 10.37
N GLU A 26 4.84 -2.12 10.98
CA GLU A 26 3.60 -1.59 11.56
C GLU A 26 2.50 -1.46 10.49
N LEU A 27 2.83 -0.90 9.32
CA LEU A 27 1.88 -0.71 8.23
C LEU A 27 1.38 -2.03 7.65
N LYS A 28 2.26 -3.02 7.46
CA LYS A 28 1.84 -4.37 7.04
C LYS A 28 0.91 -4.99 8.08
N GLN A 29 1.28 -4.93 9.36
CA GLN A 29 0.45 -5.51 10.41
C GLN A 29 -0.92 -4.84 10.48
N PHE A 30 -0.98 -3.52 10.29
CA PHE A 30 -2.23 -2.79 10.18
C PHE A 30 -3.12 -3.32 9.04
N ILE A 31 -2.56 -3.49 7.83
CA ILE A 31 -3.29 -4.05 6.68
C ILE A 31 -3.79 -5.46 6.98
N LYS A 32 -2.92 -6.33 7.53
CA LYS A 32 -3.25 -7.72 7.87
C LYS A 32 -4.37 -7.79 8.91
N ASN A 33 -4.26 -7.02 9.99
CA ASN A 33 -5.27 -6.93 11.05
C ASN A 33 -6.63 -6.50 10.50
N TYR A 34 -6.64 -5.56 9.55
CA TYR A 34 -7.88 -5.10 8.93
C TYR A 34 -8.54 -6.21 8.10
N VAL A 35 -7.78 -6.97 7.32
CA VAL A 35 -8.31 -8.12 6.55
C VAL A 35 -8.78 -9.24 7.48
N GLN A 36 -7.98 -9.57 8.50
CA GLN A 36 -8.31 -10.61 9.50
C GLN A 36 -9.57 -10.29 10.31
N SER A 37 -9.79 -9.02 10.65
CA SER A 37 -11.01 -8.59 11.36
C SER A 37 -12.27 -8.60 10.49
N HIS A 38 -12.12 -8.68 9.15
CA HIS A 38 -13.22 -8.66 8.20
C HIS A 38 -13.11 -9.83 7.22
N SER A 39 -13.50 -11.02 7.66
CA SER A 39 -13.36 -12.29 6.91
C SER A 39 -14.02 -12.33 5.52
N PHE A 40 -14.92 -11.39 5.24
CA PHE A 40 -15.56 -11.23 3.92
C PHE A 40 -14.65 -10.54 2.89
N ILE A 41 -13.56 -9.89 3.29
CA ILE A 41 -12.61 -9.25 2.38
C ILE A 41 -11.80 -10.33 1.66
N LYS A 42 -11.86 -10.34 0.33
CA LYS A 42 -11.11 -11.26 -0.55
C LYS A 42 -10.05 -10.57 -1.40
N SER A 43 -10.13 -9.24 -1.52
CA SER A 43 -9.23 -8.48 -2.36
C SER A 43 -9.03 -7.07 -1.85
N LEU A 44 -7.81 -6.57 -1.99
CA LEU A 44 -7.46 -5.16 -1.85
C LEU A 44 -7.15 -4.60 -3.25
N VAL A 45 -7.70 -3.44 -3.59
CA VAL A 45 -7.58 -2.85 -4.93
C VAL A 45 -6.94 -1.47 -4.82
N LEU A 46 -5.93 -1.19 -5.65
CA LEU A 46 -5.28 0.13 -5.68
C LEU A 46 -5.01 0.59 -7.11
N GLY A 47 -5.37 1.85 -7.39
CA GLY A 47 -4.96 2.54 -8.61
C GLY A 47 -3.47 2.88 -8.58
N ILE A 48 -2.69 2.33 -9.50
CA ILE A 48 -1.26 2.61 -9.67
C ILE A 48 -1.09 3.70 -10.71
N SER A 49 -0.43 4.79 -10.32
CA SER A 49 -0.09 5.92 -11.19
C SER A 49 1.38 5.91 -11.63
N GLY A 50 2.23 5.13 -10.94
CA GLY A 50 3.68 5.14 -11.11
C GLY A 50 4.39 6.18 -10.24
N GLY A 51 3.65 6.99 -9.47
CA GLY A 51 4.19 7.87 -8.45
C GLY A 51 4.63 7.12 -7.19
N GLN A 52 5.43 7.79 -6.35
CA GLN A 52 6.00 7.24 -5.12
C GLN A 52 4.93 6.65 -4.20
N ASP A 53 3.86 7.38 -3.93
CA ASP A 53 2.83 6.98 -2.96
C ASP A 53 2.14 5.68 -3.39
N SER A 54 1.60 5.64 -4.62
CA SER A 54 0.92 4.45 -5.13
C SER A 54 1.86 3.23 -5.24
N THR A 55 3.15 3.48 -5.51
CA THR A 55 4.15 2.41 -5.60
C THR A 55 4.48 1.85 -4.22
N LEU A 56 4.70 2.71 -3.23
CA LEU A 56 4.99 2.31 -1.85
C LEU A 56 3.82 1.54 -1.26
N VAL A 57 2.60 2.09 -1.33
CA VAL A 57 1.40 1.42 -0.81
C VAL A 57 1.15 0.12 -1.54
N GLY A 58 1.26 0.11 -2.88
CA GLY A 58 1.09 -1.12 -3.66
C GLY A 58 2.05 -2.23 -3.24
N LYS A 59 3.32 -1.89 -2.97
CA LYS A 59 4.31 -2.86 -2.51
C LYS A 59 4.01 -3.38 -1.11
N LEU A 60 3.63 -2.51 -0.17
CA LEU A 60 3.25 -2.88 1.19
C LEU A 60 2.02 -3.80 1.22
N VAL A 61 1.00 -3.48 0.41
CA VAL A 61 -0.21 -4.30 0.29
C VAL A 61 0.13 -5.66 -0.30
N GLN A 62 0.93 -5.74 -1.37
CA GLN A 62 1.35 -7.02 -1.94
C GLN A 62 2.11 -7.87 -0.93
N MET A 63 3.04 -7.28 -0.17
CA MET A 63 3.78 -8.00 0.87
C MET A 63 2.84 -8.52 1.97
N SER A 64 1.90 -7.70 2.42
CA SER A 64 0.90 -8.09 3.43
C SER A 64 0.01 -9.24 2.95
N VAL A 65 -0.43 -9.18 1.69
CA VAL A 65 -1.26 -10.22 1.07
C VAL A 65 -0.49 -11.54 0.89
N ASN A 66 0.81 -11.47 0.57
CA ASN A 66 1.65 -12.68 0.53
C ASN A 66 1.71 -13.35 1.91
N GLU A 67 1.99 -12.58 2.97
CA GLU A 67 2.03 -13.12 4.33
C GLU A 67 0.66 -13.68 4.77
N LEU A 68 -0.45 -13.00 4.45
CA LEU A 68 -1.80 -13.51 4.75
C LEU A 68 -2.06 -14.86 4.07
N ARG A 69 -1.61 -15.04 2.84
CA ARG A 69 -1.77 -16.31 2.12
C ARG A 69 -0.89 -17.42 2.71
N GLU A 70 0.32 -17.10 3.13
CA GLU A 70 1.17 -18.03 3.89
C GLU A 70 0.52 -18.45 5.22
N GLU A 71 -0.26 -17.55 5.83
CA GLU A 71 -1.09 -17.80 7.02
C GLU A 71 -2.43 -18.50 6.72
N GLY A 72 -2.71 -18.85 5.45
CA GLY A 72 -3.92 -19.55 5.03
C GLY A 72 -5.15 -18.67 4.79
N ILE A 73 -4.99 -17.34 4.79
CA ILE A 73 -6.06 -16.39 4.49
C ILE A 73 -6.03 -16.07 3.00
N ASP A 74 -7.08 -16.52 2.30
CA ASP A 74 -7.25 -16.27 0.87
C ASP A 74 -7.68 -14.81 0.61
N CYS A 75 -6.68 -13.96 0.44
CA CYS A 75 -6.80 -12.56 0.03
C CYS A 75 -5.86 -12.31 -1.16
N THR A 76 -6.25 -11.39 -2.05
CA THR A 76 -5.48 -11.00 -3.23
C THR A 76 -5.26 -9.49 -3.29
N PHE A 77 -4.21 -9.05 -3.97
CA PHE A 77 -4.01 -7.64 -4.29
C PHE A 77 -4.21 -7.44 -5.80
N ILE A 78 -4.94 -6.39 -6.16
CA ILE A 78 -5.24 -6.04 -7.54
C ILE A 78 -4.72 -4.63 -7.82
N ALA A 79 -3.58 -4.54 -8.49
CA ALA A 79 -3.04 -3.29 -9.00
C ALA A 79 -3.75 -2.88 -10.31
N VAL A 80 -4.43 -1.73 -10.29
CA VAL A 80 -5.22 -1.21 -11.43
C VAL A 80 -4.50 -0.04 -12.08
N LYS A 81 -4.35 -0.09 -13.40
CA LYS A 81 -3.84 1.05 -14.20
C LYS A 81 -5.00 1.99 -14.54
N LEU A 82 -4.85 3.28 -14.29
CA LEU A 82 -5.88 4.30 -14.56
C LEU A 82 -5.34 5.41 -15.48
N PRO A 83 -5.10 5.13 -16.77
CA PRO A 83 -4.57 6.13 -17.69
C PRO A 83 -5.62 7.14 -18.15
N TYR A 84 -5.20 8.39 -18.37
CA TYR A 84 -5.97 9.37 -19.13
C TYR A 84 -5.48 9.41 -20.58
N GLY A 85 -6.23 8.81 -21.51
CA GLY A 85 -5.84 8.70 -22.93
C GLY A 85 -4.62 7.81 -23.16
N VAL A 86 -3.83 8.11 -24.21
CA VAL A 86 -2.59 7.38 -24.52
C VAL A 86 -1.42 8.01 -23.76
N GLN A 87 -1.09 7.44 -22.60
CA GLN A 87 -0.08 8.00 -21.72
C GLN A 87 1.33 7.50 -22.10
N LYS A 88 2.25 8.42 -22.43
CA LYS A 88 3.65 8.11 -22.84
C LYS A 88 4.46 7.27 -21.83
N MET A 89 4.00 7.13 -20.58
CA MET A 89 4.64 6.32 -19.54
C MET A 89 4.00 4.94 -19.29
N LEU A 90 3.04 4.51 -20.12
CA LEU A 90 2.31 3.23 -19.98
C LEU A 90 3.23 2.00 -19.83
N MET A 91 4.39 1.97 -20.51
CA MET A 91 5.33 0.84 -20.41
C MET A 91 5.95 0.71 -19.01
N LYS A 92 6.32 1.81 -18.36
CA LYS A 92 6.86 1.78 -17.00
C LYS A 92 5.77 1.39 -16.00
N LEU A 93 4.57 1.91 -16.20
CA LEU A 93 3.42 1.63 -15.35
C LEU A 93 3.01 0.15 -15.42
N SER A 94 3.04 -0.45 -16.62
CA SER A 94 2.76 -1.88 -16.77
C SER A 94 3.78 -2.72 -16.03
N LYS A 95 5.08 -2.50 -16.27
CA LYS A 95 6.14 -3.25 -15.55
C LYS A 95 6.02 -3.14 -14.04
N LEU A 96 5.60 -1.98 -13.53
CA LEU A 96 5.36 -1.79 -12.11
C LEU A 96 4.15 -2.62 -11.63
N CYS A 97 3.01 -2.55 -12.32
CA CYS A 97 1.84 -3.35 -11.95
C CYS A 97 2.14 -4.85 -12.02
N ASP A 98 2.88 -5.29 -13.03
CA ASP A 98 3.28 -6.68 -13.22
C ASP A 98 4.24 -7.15 -12.11
N SER A 99 5.15 -6.27 -11.65
CA SER A 99 6.01 -6.53 -10.49
C SER A 99 5.23 -6.60 -9.18
N LEU A 100 4.19 -5.77 -9.05
CA LEU A 100 3.34 -5.75 -7.87
C LEU A 100 2.37 -6.94 -7.82
N ASN A 101 1.87 -7.43 -8.95
CA ASN A 101 0.93 -8.56 -8.98
C ASN A 101 1.62 -9.94 -8.93
N GLN A 102 2.96 -10.01 -8.82
CA GLN A 102 3.67 -11.29 -8.73
C GLN A 102 3.45 -11.94 -7.36
N THR A 103 2.68 -13.02 -7.36
CA THR A 103 2.70 -14.10 -6.37
C THR A 103 4.03 -14.85 -6.46
N LYS A 104 4.78 -14.91 -5.36
CA LYS A 104 5.66 -16.06 -5.14
C LYS A 104 4.81 -17.29 -4.82
#